data_AF-A0A5K1D4C6-F1
#
_entry.id   AF-A0A5K1D4C6-F1
#
_cell.length_a   1.000
_cell.length_b   1.000
_cell.length_c   1.000
_cell.angle_alpha   90.00
_cell.angle_beta   90.00
_cell.angle_gamma   90.00
#
_symmetry.space_group_name_H-M   'P 1'
#
loop_
_entity.id
_entity.type
_entity.pdbx_description
1 polymer ?
#
loop_
_entity_poly.entity_id
_entity_poly.type
_entity_poly.pdbx_seq_one_letter_code
_entity_poly.pdbx_strand_id
1 'polypeptide(L)'
;MVPGIGFGSRTRVALDLGSGIATFGAFLWSRNVTTMSIAPKDLVHGNQVQLALERGVPAMVGSLARRRLLYPSQAFELVHCSSCQINWTRD
;
A
#
# COMPACT_ATOMS: atom_id res chain seq x y z
N MET A 1 -10.49 10.94 12.86
CA MET A 1 -10.90 9.95 11.84
C MET A 1 -11.55 10.71 10.69
N VAL A 2 -11.16 10.48 9.44
CA VAL A 2 -11.75 11.18 8.28
C VAL A 2 -13.22 10.75 8.13
N PRO A 3 -14.21 11.67 8.05
CA PRO A 3 -15.64 11.34 8.15
C PRO A 3 -16.21 10.35 7.11
N GLY A 4 -15.46 9.97 6.07
CA GLY A 4 -15.88 8.99 5.06
C GLY A 4 -15.27 7.58 5.20
N ILE A 5 -14.25 7.41 6.04
CA ILE A 5 -13.48 6.16 6.08
C ILE A 5 -14.16 5.14 7.00
N GLY A 6 -14.62 4.04 6.42
CA GLY A 6 -15.14 2.88 7.15
C GLY A 6 -14.50 1.60 6.62
N PHE A 7 -13.41 1.15 7.27
CA PHE A 7 -12.70 -0.06 6.85
C PHE A 7 -13.63 -1.29 6.87
N GLY A 8 -13.64 -2.04 5.76
CA GLY A 8 -14.45 -3.24 5.58
C GLY A 8 -15.92 -2.99 5.22
N SER A 9 -16.40 -1.74 5.34
CA SER A 9 -17.78 -1.36 5.04
C SER A 9 -17.87 -0.42 3.84
N ARG A 10 -17.23 0.77 3.96
CA ARG A 10 -17.16 1.83 2.93
C ARG A 10 -15.84 1.84 2.16
N THR A 11 -14.78 1.30 2.74
CA THR A 11 -13.47 1.16 2.11
C THR A 11 -13.11 -0.32 2.13
N ARG A 12 -13.03 -0.93 0.96
CA ARG A 12 -12.78 -2.34 0.71
C ARG A 12 -11.50 -2.59 -0.06
N VAL A 13 -11.03 -1.61 -0.86
CA VAL A 13 -9.80 -1.75 -1.64
C VAL A 13 -8.84 -0.58 -1.38
N ALA A 14 -7.64 -0.89 -0.88
CA ALA A 14 -6.64 0.09 -0.49
C ALA A 14 -5.27 -0.16 -1.13
N LEU A 15 -4.53 0.91 -1.38
CA LEU A 15 -3.14 0.90 -1.84
C LEU A 15 -2.26 1.46 -0.72
N ASP A 16 -1.26 0.70 -0.28
CA ASP A 16 -0.29 1.10 0.74
C ASP A 16 1.10 1.27 0.11
N LEU A 17 1.57 2.51 -0.04
CA LEU A 17 2.83 2.85 -0.71
C LEU A 17 3.93 3.18 0.31
N GLY A 18 5.15 2.74 0.03
CA GLY A 18 6.24 2.85 1.00
C GLY A 18 5.96 2.00 2.25
N SER A 19 5.28 0.88 2.06
CA SER A 19 4.67 0.07 3.10
C SER A 19 5.67 -0.64 4.03
N GLY A 20 6.96 -0.65 3.68
CA GLY A 20 7.98 -1.42 4.35
C GLY A 20 7.58 -2.90 4.47
N ILE A 21 7.43 -3.38 5.70
CA ILE A 21 6.98 -4.74 6.05
C ILE A 21 5.44 -4.91 6.01
N ALA A 22 4.72 -3.99 5.37
CA ALA A 22 3.26 -4.01 5.17
C ALA A 22 2.42 -4.00 6.47
N THR A 23 2.89 -3.31 7.51
CA THR A 23 2.16 -3.25 8.80
C THR A 23 0.77 -2.63 8.66
N PHE A 24 0.64 -1.54 7.89
CA PHE A 24 -0.65 -0.91 7.66
C PHE A 24 -1.54 -1.78 6.76
N GLY A 25 -0.98 -2.39 5.72
CA GLY A 25 -1.65 -3.43 4.94
C GLY A 25 -2.23 -4.57 5.78
N ALA A 26 -1.47 -5.09 6.75
CA ALA A 26 -1.94 -6.13 7.68
C ALA A 26 -3.10 -5.63 8.57
N PHE A 27 -3.00 -4.40 9.07
CA PHE A 27 -4.05 -3.77 9.87
C PHE A 27 -5.37 -3.65 9.10
N LEU A 28 -5.29 -3.25 7.83
CA LEU A 28 -6.44 -3.15 6.93
C LEU A 28 -7.01 -4.53 6.55
N TRP A 29 -6.13 -5.49 6.25
CA TRP A 29 -6.53 -6.87 5.94
C TRP A 29 -7.36 -7.50 7.07
N SER A 30 -6.94 -7.30 8.33
CA SER A 30 -7.69 -7.79 9.50
C SER A 30 -9.09 -7.19 9.66
N ARG A 31 -9.40 -6.11 8.92
CA ARG A 31 -10.70 -5.42 8.89
C ARG A 31 -11.43 -5.61 7.57
N ASN A 32 -11.13 -6.68 6.86
CA ASN A 32 -11.77 -7.03 5.58
C ASN A 32 -11.57 -5.95 4.49
N VAL A 33 -10.39 -5.33 4.47
CA VAL A 33 -9.97 -4.42 3.39
C VAL A 33 -8.87 -5.10 2.58
N THR A 34 -9.17 -5.41 1.32
CA THR A 34 -8.19 -5.89 0.35
C THR A 34 -7.15 -4.81 0.13
N THR A 35 -5.93 -5.03 0.60
CA THR A 35 -4.86 -4.04 0.55
C THR A 35 -3.70 -4.55 -0.25
N MET A 36 -3.24 -3.76 -1.22
CA MET A 36 -2.00 -4.02 -1.94
C MET A 36 -0.88 -3.15 -1.36
N SER A 37 0.16 -3.78 -0.81
CA SER A 37 1.30 -3.08 -0.23
C SER A 37 2.46 -3.02 -1.22
N ILE A 38 3.07 -1.86 -1.38
CA ILE A 38 4.17 -1.64 -2.32
C ILE A 38 5.33 -0.99 -1.58
N ALA A 39 6.47 -1.66 -1.58
CA ALA A 39 7.72 -1.12 -1.06
C ALA A 39 8.81 -1.10 -2.15
N PRO A 40 9.70 -0.10 -2.13
CA PRO A 40 10.85 -0.10 -3.02
C PRO A 40 11.77 -1.28 -2.70
N LYS A 41 12.56 -1.72 -3.69
CA LYS A 41 13.68 -2.62 -3.42
C LYS A 41 14.74 -1.84 -2.64
N ASP A 42 14.73 -1.98 -1.33
CA ASP A 42 15.74 -1.38 -0.47
C ASP A 42 17.01 -2.27 -0.46
N LEU A 43 18.17 -1.64 -0.67
CA LEU A 43 19.47 -2.31 -0.60
C LEU A 43 19.91 -2.51 0.86
N VAL A 44 19.41 -1.69 1.79
CA VAL A 44 19.74 -1.75 3.22
C VAL A 44 18.82 -2.72 3.95
N HIS A 45 17.53 -2.74 3.59
CA HIS A 45 16.52 -3.62 4.18
C HIS A 45 15.99 -4.64 3.14
N GLY A 46 16.87 -5.53 2.69
CA GLY A 46 16.72 -6.37 1.49
C GLY A 46 15.59 -7.41 1.44
N ASN A 47 14.65 -7.43 2.38
CA ASN A 47 13.64 -8.49 2.49
C ASN A 47 12.28 -8.04 3.03
N GLN A 48 11.98 -6.74 3.04
CA GLN A 48 10.73 -6.24 3.62
C GLN A 48 9.47 -6.82 2.94
N VAL A 49 9.45 -6.86 1.60
CA VAL A 49 8.33 -7.45 0.83
C VAL A 49 8.23 -8.95 1.08
N GLN A 50 9.37 -9.65 1.15
CA GLN A 50 9.39 -11.08 1.44
C GLN A 50 8.78 -11.37 2.82
N LEU A 51 9.18 -10.62 3.84
CA LEU A 51 8.63 -10.78 5.20
C LEU A 51 7.12 -10.48 5.24
N ALA A 52 6.64 -9.49 4.49
CA ALA A 52 5.20 -9.22 4.38
C ALA A 52 4.44 -10.41 3.78
N LEU A 53 4.98 -11.02 2.71
CA LEU A 53 4.42 -12.21 2.07
C LEU A 53 4.43 -13.43 2.99
N GLU A 54 5.51 -13.65 3.75
CA GLU A 54 5.61 -14.72 4.76
C GLU A 54 4.56 -14.58 5.87
N ARG A 55 4.10 -13.35 6.13
CA ARG A 55 3.00 -13.04 7.07
C ARG A 55 1.62 -13.09 6.42
N GLY A 56 1.52 -13.46 5.15
CA GLY A 56 0.27 -13.56 4.40
C GLY A 56 -0.32 -12.22 3.96
N VAL A 57 0.46 -11.14 4.00
CA VAL A 57 0.01 -9.81 3.58
C VAL A 57 0.38 -9.59 2.11
N PRO A 58 -0.58 -9.26 1.23
CA PRO A 58 -0.27 -8.98 -0.17
C PRO A 58 0.70 -7.80 -0.30
N ALA A 59 1.88 -8.07 -0.85
CA ALA A 59 2.93 -7.09 -1.03
C ALA A 59 3.71 -7.33 -2.34
N MET A 60 4.21 -6.25 -2.96
CA MET A 60 5.09 -6.33 -4.12
C MET A 60 6.20 -5.30 -4.05
N VAL A 61 7.27 -5.57 -4.80
CA VAL A 61 8.34 -4.60 -5.05
C VAL A 61 7.87 -3.61 -6.13
N GLY A 62 7.92 -2.31 -5.83
CA GLY A 62 7.53 -1.28 -6.80
C GLY A 62 7.69 0.15 -6.27
N SER A 63 7.51 1.12 -7.17
CA SER A 63 7.50 2.55 -6.82
C SER A 63 6.65 3.32 -7.85
N LEU A 64 5.55 3.93 -7.37
CA LEU A 64 4.68 4.78 -8.19
C LEU A 64 5.39 6.06 -8.66
N ALA A 65 6.46 6.49 -7.98
CA ALA A 65 7.26 7.65 -8.39
C ALA A 65 8.04 7.42 -9.70
N ARG A 66 8.36 6.16 -10.04
CA ARG A 66 9.20 5.84 -11.21
C ARG A 66 8.43 5.20 -12.36
N ARG A 67 7.35 4.47 -12.05
CA ARG A 67 6.56 3.73 -13.05
C ARG A 67 5.09 3.77 -12.67
N ARG A 68 4.24 3.90 -13.68
CA ARG A 68 2.79 3.71 -13.53
C ARG A 68 2.52 2.26 -13.08
N LEU A 69 1.59 2.11 -12.14
CA LEU A 69 1.14 0.79 -11.68
C LEU A 69 0.31 0.09 -12.76
N LEU A 70 0.31 -1.24 -12.74
CA LEU A 70 -0.46 -2.09 -13.66
C LEU A 70 -1.96 -2.16 -13.33
N TYR A 71 -2.43 -1.31 -12.43
CA TYR A 71 -3.83 -1.21 -12.05
C TYR A 71 -4.55 -0.13 -12.87
N PRO A 72 -5.83 -0.33 -13.23
CA PRO A 72 -6.61 0.71 -13.89
C PRO A 72 -6.74 1.95 -13.00
N SER A 73 -7.05 3.10 -13.61
CA SER A 73 -7.40 4.30 -12.85
C SER A 73 -8.58 4.02 -11.92
N GLN A 74 -8.57 4.60 -10.72
CA GLN A 74 -9.64 4.44 -9.73
C GLN A 74 -9.84 2.99 -9.23
N ALA A 75 -8.81 2.13 -9.35
CA ALA A 75 -8.85 0.77 -8.79
C ALA A 75 -8.88 0.73 -7.25
N PHE A 76 -8.53 1.83 -6.58
CA PHE A 76 -8.39 1.91 -5.12
C PHE A 76 -9.28 3.01 -4.56
N GLU A 77 -9.95 2.72 -3.45
CA GLU A 77 -10.82 3.66 -2.72
C GLU A 77 -10.04 4.46 -1.68
N LEU A 78 -8.86 3.97 -1.30
CA LEU A 78 -7.94 4.59 -0.37
C LEU A 78 -6.50 4.42 -0.85
N VAL A 79 -5.72 5.50 -0.79
CA VAL A 79 -4.27 5.45 -0.98
C VAL A 79 -3.60 5.96 0.30
N HIS A 80 -2.74 5.14 0.88
CA HIS A 80 -1.85 5.49 1.97
C HIS A 80 -0.42 5.57 1.45
N CYS A 81 0.33 6.56 1.90
CA CYS A 81 1.73 6.74 1.56
C CYS A 81 2.53 7.01 2.84
N SER A 82 3.46 6.11 3.15
CA SER A 82 4.47 6.34 4.18
C SER A 82 5.82 6.56 3.51
N SER A 83 6.34 7.79 3.61
CA SER A 83 7.67 8.15 3.05
C SER A 83 7.87 7.70 1.58
N CYS A 84 6.81 7.70 0.77
CA CYS A 84 6.84 7.09 -0.57
C CYS A 84 7.57 7.93 -1.64
N GLN A 85 8.07 9.12 -1.28
CA GLN A 85 8.79 10.05 -2.16
C GLN A 85 8.01 10.45 -3.43
N ILE A 86 6.68 10.50 -3.34
CA ILE A 86 5.78 10.96 -4.41
C ILE A 86 5.36 12.38 -4.09
N ASN A 87 5.50 13.27 -5.07
CA ASN A 87 4.93 14.60 -4.97
C ASN A 87 3.48 14.56 -5.49
N TRP A 88 2.52 14.60 -4.58
CA TRP A 88 1.08 14.50 -4.89
C TRP A 88 0.45 15.84 -5.30
N THR A 89 1.13 16.96 -5.04
CA THR A 89 0.58 18.32 -5.22
C THR A 89 1.30 19.11 -6.30
N ARG A 90 2.22 18.47 -7.03
CA ARG A 90 2.82 19.08 -8.22
C ARG A 90 1.98 18.71 -9.42
N ASP A 91 1.41 19.73 -10.05
CA ASP A 91 0.79 19.66 -11.37
C ASP A 91 1.83 19.31 -12.44
#